data_AF-A0A959YYF0-F1
#
_entry.id   AF-A0A959YYF0-F1
#
_cell.length_a   1.000
_cell.length_b   1.000
_cell.length_c   1.000
_cell.angle_alpha   90.00
_cell.angle_beta   90.00
_cell.angle_gamma   90.00
#
_symmetry.space_group_name_H-M   'P 1'
#
loop_
_entity.id
_entity.type
_entity.pdbx_description
1 polymer ?
#
loop_
_entity_poly.entity_id
_entity_poly.type
_entity_poly.pdbx_seq_one_letter_code
_entity_poly.pdbx_strand_id
1 'polypeptide(L)'
;GVPRQGDPVLLAPLERTTITIGRTAWCGGLRISGDAAPVMITGATIAELRVHGGLELSGEVRWDLPGALRFGGTAEGMPIDAGNVVIGSDVVFDGSGSWSLSCDLELAGDRDLLLEKGTLVTNGARMTARSIRKIGRGPQRAVIGSSVLQLREALLPELMSVLDMGNALQLVNGTPVPMATTMADGPERGITVCGTGPGQTQFVVDAQLVSDYNGFGVSCKGV
;
A
#
# COMPACT_ATOMS: atom_id res chain seq x y z
N GLY A 1 24.38 -11.35 17.53
CA GLY A 1 23.57 -10.81 18.65
C GLY A 1 22.14 -10.67 18.18
N VAL A 2 21.17 -10.65 19.08
CA VAL A 2 19.78 -10.32 18.72
C VAL A 2 19.72 -8.82 18.39
N PRO A 3 19.23 -8.42 17.21
CA PRO A 3 19.11 -7.01 16.85
C PRO A 3 18.28 -6.22 17.87
N ARG A 4 18.69 -4.99 18.16
CA ARG A 4 17.92 -4.05 18.97
C ARG A 4 16.98 -3.23 18.09
N GLN A 5 16.11 -2.47 18.75
CA GLN A 5 15.10 -1.62 18.12
C GLN A 5 15.65 -0.64 17.07
N GLY A 6 16.89 -0.16 17.23
CA GLY A 6 17.54 0.75 16.29
C GLY A 6 18.49 0.08 15.30
N ASP A 7 18.74 -1.23 15.43
CA ASP A 7 19.76 -1.90 14.64
C ASP A 7 19.16 -2.32 13.29
N PRO A 8 19.71 -1.87 12.14
CA PRO A 8 19.29 -2.39 10.84
C PRO A 8 19.67 -3.87 10.73
N VAL A 9 18.79 -4.67 10.13
CA VAL A 9 19.00 -6.09 9.91
C VAL A 9 19.13 -6.33 8.41
N LEU A 10 20.27 -6.89 8.01
CA LEU A 10 20.52 -7.37 6.65
C LEU A 10 20.67 -8.89 6.67
N LEU A 11 19.91 -9.56 5.82
CA LEU A 11 19.94 -11.01 5.64
C LEU A 11 20.17 -11.31 4.16
N ALA A 12 21.32 -11.92 3.86
CA ALA A 12 21.70 -12.34 2.51
C ALA A 12 22.40 -13.71 2.60
N PRO A 13 21.64 -14.79 2.89
CA PRO A 13 22.23 -16.09 3.11
C PRO A 13 22.71 -16.73 1.80
N LEU A 14 23.74 -17.55 1.89
CA LEU A 14 24.27 -18.34 0.76
C LEU A 14 23.62 -19.73 0.67
N GLU A 15 22.80 -20.09 1.66
CA GLU A 15 22.08 -21.35 1.76
C GLU A 15 20.63 -21.10 2.15
N ARG A 16 19.75 -22.06 1.83
CA ARG A 16 18.33 -21.98 2.20
C ARG A 16 18.20 -21.72 3.69
N THR A 17 17.49 -20.65 4.05
CA THR A 17 17.40 -20.20 5.44
C THR A 17 15.94 -20.00 5.85
N THR A 18 15.59 -20.51 7.03
CA THR A 18 14.30 -20.24 7.68
C THR A 18 14.53 -19.35 8.90
N ILE A 19 13.80 -18.24 8.96
CA ILE A 19 13.80 -17.29 10.08
C ILE A 19 12.47 -17.46 10.82
N THR A 20 12.56 -17.88 12.08
CA THR A 20 11.38 -18.11 12.92
C THR A 20 11.21 -16.99 13.93
N ILE A 21 10.10 -16.27 13.86
CA ILE A 21 9.71 -15.25 14.85
C ILE A 21 8.81 -15.93 15.90
N GLY A 22 9.34 -16.11 17.11
CA GLY A 22 8.64 -16.84 18.18
C GLY A 22 7.67 -15.99 19.02
N ARG A 23 7.99 -14.71 19.22
CA ARG A 23 7.18 -13.72 19.96
C ARG A 23 7.36 -12.37 19.27
N THR A 24 7.78 -11.34 20.00
CA THR A 24 8.08 -10.04 19.42
C THR A 24 9.56 -9.95 19.06
N ALA A 25 9.86 -9.58 17.82
CA ALA A 25 11.19 -9.22 17.34
C ALA A 25 11.20 -7.75 16.89
N TRP A 26 12.32 -7.06 17.09
CA TRP A 26 12.47 -5.65 16.74
C TRP A 26 13.72 -5.45 15.87
N CYS A 27 13.61 -4.52 14.92
CA CYS A 27 14.76 -4.03 14.16
C CYS A 27 14.56 -2.57 13.74
N GLY A 28 15.67 -1.87 13.51
CA GLY A 28 15.70 -0.51 12.99
C GLY A 28 15.34 -0.40 11.52
N GLY A 29 15.38 -1.52 10.80
CA GLY A 29 15.07 -1.67 9.39
C GLY A 29 15.32 -3.12 8.99
N LEU A 30 14.64 -3.62 7.97
CA LEU A 30 14.78 -5.00 7.54
C LEU A 30 15.06 -5.07 6.04
N ARG A 31 16.22 -5.62 5.69
CA ARG A 31 16.56 -5.96 4.31
C ARG A 31 16.83 -7.45 4.18
N ILE A 32 16.16 -8.09 3.24
CA ILE A 32 16.34 -9.51 2.94
C ILE A 32 16.60 -9.66 1.44
N SER A 33 17.70 -10.30 1.11
CA SER A 33 18.03 -10.73 -0.25
C SER A 33 18.01 -12.25 -0.29
N GLY A 34 17.06 -12.79 -1.04
CA GLY A 34 16.98 -14.19 -1.44
C GLY A 34 17.61 -14.44 -2.81
N ASP A 35 18.53 -13.59 -3.27
CA ASP A 35 19.12 -13.69 -4.61
C ASP A 35 20.08 -14.88 -4.73
N ALA A 36 20.82 -15.18 -3.66
CA ALA A 36 21.77 -16.29 -3.61
C ALA A 36 21.13 -17.60 -3.15
N ALA A 37 20.13 -17.53 -2.25
CA ALA A 37 19.40 -18.70 -1.78
C ALA A 37 18.02 -18.31 -1.21
N PRO A 38 17.03 -19.22 -1.22
CA PRO A 38 15.68 -18.92 -0.73
C PRO A 38 15.65 -18.60 0.77
N VAL A 39 14.86 -17.59 1.14
CA VAL A 39 14.61 -17.21 2.53
C VAL A 39 13.14 -17.39 2.87
N MET A 40 12.85 -18.11 3.95
CA MET A 40 11.48 -18.24 4.48
C MET A 40 11.38 -17.56 5.83
N ILE A 41 10.44 -16.65 5.98
CA ILE A 41 10.06 -16.08 7.28
C ILE A 41 8.80 -16.79 7.77
N THR A 42 8.81 -17.24 9.01
CA THR A 42 7.68 -17.94 9.63
C THR A 42 7.54 -17.59 11.11
N GLY A 43 6.42 -17.94 11.73
CA GLY A 43 6.20 -17.72 13.16
C GLY A 43 4.82 -18.16 13.61
N ALA A 44 4.56 -18.00 14.91
CA ALA A 44 3.23 -18.23 15.47
C ALA A 44 2.28 -17.07 15.17
N THR A 45 0.97 -17.27 15.30
CA THR A 45 -0.04 -16.20 15.16
C THR A 45 0.12 -15.09 16.20
N ILE A 46 0.70 -15.40 17.36
CA ILE A 46 1.01 -14.43 18.43
C ILE A 46 2.32 -13.66 18.20
N ALA A 47 3.08 -14.03 17.16
CA ALA A 47 4.35 -13.39 16.87
C ALA A 47 4.12 -11.98 16.30
N GLU A 48 5.09 -11.11 16.49
CA GLU A 48 5.07 -9.77 15.94
C GLU A 48 6.49 -9.38 15.51
N LEU A 49 6.63 -8.87 14.30
CA LEU A 49 7.86 -8.27 13.82
C LEU A 49 7.67 -6.76 13.77
N ARG A 50 8.38 -6.01 14.62
CA ARG A 50 8.38 -4.55 14.56
C ARG A 50 9.60 -4.03 13.81
N VAL A 51 9.33 -3.23 12.79
CA VAL A 51 10.33 -2.55 11.96
C VAL A 51 10.21 -1.05 12.22
N HIS A 52 11.26 -0.44 12.76
CA HIS A 52 11.27 1.01 13.07
C HIS A 52 11.72 1.88 11.88
N GLY A 53 12.17 1.26 10.79
CA GLY A 53 12.56 1.93 9.55
C GLY A 53 11.84 1.34 8.35
N GLY A 54 12.59 1.15 7.27
CA GLY A 54 12.10 0.58 6.03
C GLY A 54 12.15 -0.95 5.97
N LEU A 55 11.46 -1.49 4.96
CA LEU A 55 11.46 -2.89 4.57
C LEU A 55 11.92 -2.98 3.12
N GLU A 56 12.91 -3.82 2.84
CA GLU A 56 13.39 -4.09 1.48
C GLU A 56 13.56 -5.60 1.26
N LEU A 57 12.77 -6.17 0.34
CA LEU A 57 12.78 -7.58 -0.01
C LEU A 57 13.17 -7.76 -1.48
N SER A 58 14.07 -8.70 -1.75
CA SER A 58 14.57 -9.00 -3.09
C SER A 58 14.87 -10.49 -3.23
N GLY A 59 14.81 -11.02 -4.46
CA GLY A 59 15.06 -12.44 -4.73
C GLY A 59 13.96 -13.38 -4.24
N GLU A 60 14.32 -14.64 -3.97
CA GLU A 60 13.37 -15.66 -3.52
C GLU A 60 13.12 -15.56 -2.00
N VAL A 61 12.18 -14.69 -1.63
CA VAL A 61 11.72 -14.52 -0.24
C VAL A 61 10.27 -14.99 -0.11
N ARG A 62 9.99 -15.87 0.85
CA ARG A 62 8.64 -16.30 1.24
C ARG A 62 8.30 -15.76 2.63
N TRP A 63 7.14 -15.10 2.73
CA TRP A 63 6.65 -14.53 3.99
C TRP A 63 5.42 -15.30 4.51
N ASP A 64 5.66 -16.25 5.41
CA ASP A 64 4.66 -17.13 6.03
C ASP A 64 4.56 -16.87 7.55
N LEU A 65 4.66 -15.60 7.93
CA LEU A 65 4.47 -15.12 9.30
C LEU A 65 3.01 -14.68 9.47
N PRO A 66 2.14 -15.47 10.13
CA PRO A 66 0.73 -15.12 10.32
C PRO A 66 0.51 -14.03 11.38
N GLY A 67 1.53 -13.78 12.21
CA GLY A 67 1.56 -12.68 13.17
C GLY A 67 1.70 -11.31 12.48
N ALA A 68 1.67 -10.22 13.25
CA ALA A 68 1.67 -8.87 12.69
C ALA A 68 3.06 -8.40 12.23
N LEU A 69 3.10 -7.66 11.12
CA LEU A 69 4.23 -6.84 10.70
C LEU A 69 3.91 -5.39 11.05
N ARG A 70 4.61 -4.84 12.05
CA ARG A 70 4.32 -3.50 12.60
C ARG A 70 5.43 -2.51 12.25
N PHE A 71 5.06 -1.40 11.64
CA PHE A 71 5.92 -0.27 11.37
C PHE A 71 5.80 0.77 12.49
N GLY A 72 6.85 0.93 13.31
CA GLY A 72 6.80 1.67 14.59
C GLY A 72 7.77 2.85 14.71
N GLY A 73 8.30 3.30 13.58
CA GLY A 73 9.34 4.32 13.46
C GLY A 73 8.91 5.76 13.70
N THR A 74 9.92 6.63 13.84
CA THR A 74 9.74 8.10 13.86
C THR A 74 10.34 8.79 12.65
N ALA A 75 11.13 8.07 11.83
CA ALA A 75 11.74 8.60 10.62
C ALA A 75 10.69 8.80 9.51
N GLU A 76 10.91 9.80 8.67
CA GLU A 76 10.03 10.13 7.55
C GLU A 76 10.55 9.53 6.24
N GLY A 77 9.62 9.12 5.36
CA GLY A 77 9.93 8.63 4.02
C GLY A 77 10.62 7.28 4.01
N MET A 78 10.42 6.44 5.02
CA MET A 78 11.03 5.11 5.07
C MET A 78 10.47 4.21 3.95
N PRO A 79 11.33 3.58 3.14
CA PRO A 79 10.86 2.80 2.00
C PRO A 79 10.20 1.51 2.47
N ILE A 80 9.16 1.11 1.77
CA ILE A 80 8.61 -0.24 1.79
C ILE A 80 8.68 -0.77 0.36
N ASP A 81 9.63 -1.67 0.16
CA ASP A 81 9.81 -2.46 -1.05
C ASP A 81 9.66 -3.93 -0.67
N ALA A 82 8.49 -4.50 -0.92
CA ALA A 82 8.23 -5.92 -0.73
C ALA A 82 8.63 -6.76 -1.95
N GLY A 83 9.15 -6.15 -3.03
CA GLY A 83 9.37 -6.84 -4.30
C GLY A 83 8.09 -7.52 -4.79
N ASN A 84 8.18 -8.82 -5.10
CA ASN A 84 7.04 -9.66 -5.48
C ASN A 84 6.56 -10.57 -4.33
N VAL A 85 6.87 -10.22 -3.08
CA VAL A 85 6.56 -11.06 -1.92
C VAL A 85 5.14 -10.79 -1.43
N VAL A 86 4.32 -11.83 -1.36
CA VAL A 86 3.03 -11.79 -0.68
C VAL A 86 3.26 -11.84 0.84
N ILE A 87 2.85 -10.78 1.53
CA ILE A 87 3.01 -10.65 2.98
C ILE A 87 1.90 -11.42 3.70
N GLY A 88 2.26 -12.53 4.36
CA GLY A 88 1.36 -13.34 5.18
C GLY A 88 0.90 -12.72 6.51
N SER A 89 1.22 -11.46 6.76
CA SER A 89 0.96 -10.74 8.02
C SER A 89 -0.08 -9.64 7.83
N ASP A 90 -0.84 -9.33 8.88
CA ASP A 90 -1.46 -8.01 8.97
C ASP A 90 -0.35 -6.96 9.03
N VAL A 91 -0.49 -5.89 8.26
CA VAL A 91 0.47 -4.78 8.23
C VAL A 91 -0.08 -3.63 9.04
N VAL A 92 0.66 -3.23 10.08
CA VAL A 92 0.22 -2.21 11.04
C VAL A 92 1.15 -1.00 10.99
N PHE A 93 0.60 0.19 10.77
CA PHE A 93 1.32 1.45 10.89
C PHE A 93 1.03 2.07 12.26
N ASP A 94 2.04 2.08 13.14
CA ASP A 94 1.97 2.49 14.54
C ASP A 94 3.23 3.25 14.95
N GLY A 95 3.54 4.32 14.22
CA GLY A 95 4.65 5.21 14.55
C GLY A 95 4.33 6.65 14.26
N SER A 96 5.19 7.59 14.65
CA SER A 96 5.02 8.99 14.27
C SER A 96 5.69 9.35 12.95
N GLY A 97 6.43 8.41 12.36
CA GLY A 97 7.11 8.57 11.10
C GLY A 97 6.19 8.44 9.88
N SER A 98 6.82 8.29 8.72
CA SER A 98 6.12 8.04 7.47
C SER A 98 6.82 6.97 6.63
N TRP A 99 6.01 6.22 5.90
CA TRP A 99 6.46 5.13 5.03
C TRP A 99 5.98 5.36 3.61
N SER A 100 6.82 5.04 2.65
CA SER A 100 6.58 5.24 1.23
C SER A 100 6.68 3.90 0.52
N LEU A 101 5.60 3.47 -0.11
CA LEU A 101 5.65 2.31 -1.00
C LEU A 101 6.47 2.67 -2.24
N SER A 102 7.44 1.83 -2.59
CA SER A 102 8.20 1.93 -3.84
C SER A 102 7.86 0.82 -4.84
N CYS A 103 7.03 -0.14 -4.43
CA CYS A 103 6.53 -1.25 -5.23
C CYS A 103 5.05 -1.53 -4.91
N ASP A 104 4.43 -2.41 -5.69
CA ASP A 104 3.13 -2.97 -5.34
C ASP A 104 3.23 -3.76 -4.02
N LEU A 105 2.24 -3.58 -3.14
CA LEU A 105 2.15 -4.29 -1.87
C LEU A 105 1.02 -5.30 -1.92
N GLU A 106 1.34 -6.59 -1.81
CA GLU A 106 0.35 -7.66 -1.75
C GLU A 106 0.35 -8.31 -0.37
N LEU A 107 -0.79 -8.25 0.31
CA LEU A 107 -1.03 -9.03 1.52
C LEU A 107 -1.76 -10.32 1.18
N ALA A 108 -1.53 -11.37 1.96
CA ALA A 108 -2.31 -12.60 1.84
C ALA A 108 -3.81 -12.30 2.02
N GLY A 109 -4.66 -13.11 1.36
CA GLY A 109 -6.05 -12.74 1.11
C GLY A 109 -6.94 -12.47 2.33
N ASP A 110 -6.56 -12.92 3.52
CA ASP A 110 -7.27 -12.70 4.78
C ASP A 110 -6.67 -11.57 5.64
N ARG A 111 -5.62 -10.90 5.17
CA ARG A 111 -4.84 -9.92 5.93
C ARG A 111 -5.27 -8.49 5.70
N ASP A 112 -5.20 -7.70 6.76
CA ASP A 112 -5.56 -6.29 6.76
C ASP A 112 -4.35 -5.37 6.73
N LEU A 113 -4.60 -4.16 6.25
CA LEU A 113 -3.77 -3.01 6.54
C LEU A 113 -4.42 -2.17 7.64
N LEU A 114 -3.71 -1.98 8.74
CA LEU A 114 -4.19 -1.32 9.94
C LEU A 114 -3.45 0.01 10.15
N LEU A 115 -4.19 1.11 10.16
CA LEU A 115 -3.71 2.45 10.48
C LEU A 115 -3.97 2.73 11.96
N GLU A 116 -2.91 2.84 12.76
CA GLU A 116 -2.97 3.19 14.17
C GLU A 116 -2.40 4.60 14.41
N LYS A 117 -1.22 4.87 13.84
CA LYS A 117 -0.51 6.15 13.91
C LYS A 117 0.52 6.26 12.76
N GLY A 118 0.71 7.48 12.26
CA GLY A 118 1.75 7.80 11.27
C GLY A 118 1.20 8.06 9.87
N THR A 119 2.09 8.17 8.89
CA THR A 119 1.70 8.44 7.50
C THR A 119 2.13 7.31 6.57
N LEU A 120 1.20 6.75 5.80
CA LEU A 120 1.50 5.90 4.64
C LEU A 120 1.40 6.73 3.36
N VAL A 121 2.34 6.60 2.44
CA VAL A 121 2.30 7.18 1.10
C VAL A 121 2.45 6.06 0.09
N THR A 122 1.50 5.91 -0.83
CA THR A 122 1.44 4.76 -1.73
C THR A 122 2.14 5.00 -3.07
N ASN A 123 2.46 6.24 -3.42
CA ASN A 123 3.20 6.63 -4.62
C ASN A 123 2.68 6.02 -5.94
N GLY A 124 1.37 5.82 -6.06
CA GLY A 124 0.77 5.22 -7.26
C GLY A 124 0.88 3.69 -7.33
N ALA A 125 1.49 3.04 -6.34
CA ALA A 125 1.55 1.58 -6.24
C ALA A 125 0.17 0.95 -6.08
N ARG A 126 0.02 -0.30 -6.51
CA ARG A 126 -1.14 -1.13 -6.18
C ARG A 126 -1.01 -1.68 -4.78
N MET A 127 -2.12 -1.70 -4.06
CA MET A 127 -2.23 -2.33 -2.75
C MET A 127 -3.32 -3.39 -2.75
N THR A 128 -2.96 -4.62 -2.42
CA THR A 128 -3.89 -5.74 -2.30
C THR A 128 -4.01 -6.17 -0.84
N ALA A 129 -5.22 -6.18 -0.30
CA ALA A 129 -5.50 -6.60 1.07
C ALA A 129 -6.94 -7.10 1.23
N ARG A 130 -7.28 -7.65 2.39
CA ARG A 130 -8.69 -7.89 2.76
C ARG A 130 -9.41 -6.56 2.95
N SER A 131 -8.91 -5.74 3.87
CA SER A 131 -9.47 -4.43 4.19
C SER A 131 -8.38 -3.44 4.62
N ILE A 132 -8.72 -2.14 4.61
CA ILE A 132 -7.96 -1.09 5.28
C ILE A 132 -8.79 -0.65 6.49
N ARG A 133 -8.18 -0.52 7.67
CA ARG A 133 -8.91 -0.17 8.89
C ARG A 133 -8.16 0.84 9.73
N LYS A 134 -8.93 1.72 10.37
CA LYS A 134 -8.47 2.60 11.43
C LYS A 134 -8.67 1.91 12.78
N ILE A 135 -7.60 1.71 13.54
CA ILE A 135 -7.66 1.03 14.86
C ILE A 135 -7.21 1.91 16.03
N GLY A 136 -6.54 3.04 15.74
CA GLY A 136 -6.01 3.96 16.75
C GLY A 136 -6.73 5.31 16.80
N ARG A 137 -6.47 6.06 17.89
CA ARG A 137 -6.87 7.47 18.03
C ARG A 137 -5.73 8.46 17.70
N GLY A 138 -4.54 7.94 17.42
CA GLY A 138 -3.39 8.76 17.06
C GLY A 138 -3.59 9.48 15.72
N PRO A 139 -2.80 10.54 15.45
CA PRO A 139 -2.75 11.14 14.13
C PRO A 139 -2.29 10.07 13.14
N GLN A 140 -3.13 9.82 12.16
CA GLN A 140 -2.91 8.80 11.14
C GLN A 140 -3.38 9.36 9.80
N ARG A 141 -2.60 9.12 8.75
CA ARG A 141 -2.89 9.55 7.39
C ARG A 141 -2.44 8.47 6.42
N ALA A 142 -3.17 8.25 5.34
CA ALA A 142 -2.65 7.55 4.18
C ALA A 142 -2.90 8.37 2.92
N VAL A 143 -1.83 8.70 2.20
CA VAL A 143 -1.88 9.40 0.93
C VAL A 143 -1.88 8.36 -0.18
N ILE A 144 -3.05 8.16 -0.78
CA ILE A 144 -3.30 7.13 -1.79
C ILE A 144 -3.04 7.70 -3.20
N GLY A 145 -3.34 8.98 -3.45
CA GLY A 145 -3.00 9.64 -4.70
C GLY A 145 -3.61 8.97 -5.92
N SER A 146 -2.80 8.47 -6.86
CA SER A 146 -3.24 7.77 -8.08
C SER A 146 -3.17 6.24 -7.97
N SER A 147 -3.07 5.69 -6.76
CA SER A 147 -2.94 4.24 -6.52
C SER A 147 -4.22 3.44 -6.80
N VAL A 148 -4.05 2.13 -6.98
CA VAL A 148 -5.15 1.17 -7.04
C VAL A 148 -5.23 0.39 -5.73
N LEU A 149 -6.38 0.45 -5.08
CA LEU A 149 -6.71 -0.33 -3.89
C LEU A 149 -7.55 -1.54 -4.29
N GLN A 150 -6.93 -2.71 -4.31
CA GLN A 150 -7.61 -3.98 -4.59
C GLN A 150 -7.96 -4.68 -3.27
N LEU A 151 -9.20 -4.49 -2.83
CA LEU A 151 -9.67 -4.95 -1.54
C LEU A 151 -10.69 -6.09 -1.68
N ARG A 152 -10.90 -6.86 -0.62
CA ARG A 152 -12.04 -7.80 -0.52
C ARG A 152 -13.26 -7.15 0.10
N GLU A 153 -13.03 -6.15 0.94
CA GLU A 153 -14.04 -5.37 1.63
C GLU A 153 -13.97 -3.91 1.18
N ALA A 154 -15.13 -3.28 1.03
CA ALA A 154 -15.21 -1.87 0.67
C ALA A 154 -14.59 -0.99 1.77
N LEU A 155 -14.13 0.21 1.39
CA LEU A 155 -13.62 1.16 2.37
C LEU A 155 -14.79 1.63 3.23
N LEU A 156 -14.59 1.62 4.54
CA LEU A 156 -15.61 2.11 5.46
C LEU A 156 -15.59 3.65 5.48
N PRO A 157 -16.75 4.33 5.62
CA PRO A 157 -16.83 5.79 5.58
C PRO A 157 -15.92 6.52 6.58
N GLU A 158 -15.66 5.94 7.76
CA GLU A 158 -14.79 6.51 8.78
C GLU A 158 -13.33 6.68 8.32
N LEU A 159 -12.91 5.92 7.31
CA LEU A 159 -11.56 6.01 6.74
C LEU A 159 -11.37 7.29 5.94
N MET A 160 -12.43 7.92 5.44
CA MET A 160 -12.32 9.13 4.63
C MET A 160 -11.73 10.32 5.39
N SER A 161 -11.75 10.28 6.73
CA SER A 161 -11.08 11.26 7.57
C SER A 161 -9.55 11.14 7.61
N VAL A 162 -9.00 9.99 7.19
CA VAL A 162 -7.57 9.67 7.27
C VAL A 162 -6.97 9.32 5.91
N LEU A 163 -7.79 8.98 4.91
CA LEU A 163 -7.34 8.71 3.56
C LEU A 163 -7.41 9.97 2.70
N ASP A 164 -6.26 10.34 2.14
CA ASP A 164 -6.15 11.33 1.08
C ASP A 164 -6.17 10.59 -0.26
N MET A 165 -7.38 10.46 -0.82
CA MET A 165 -7.67 9.53 -1.90
C MET A 165 -7.22 10.01 -3.29
N GLY A 166 -6.97 11.31 -3.50
CA GLY A 166 -6.62 11.82 -4.83
C GLY A 166 -7.53 11.30 -5.96
N ASN A 167 -6.93 10.66 -6.96
CA ASN A 167 -7.60 10.00 -8.10
C ASN A 167 -7.52 8.47 -7.99
N ALA A 168 -7.48 7.93 -6.78
CA ALA A 168 -7.30 6.50 -6.56
C ALA A 168 -8.49 5.69 -7.09
N LEU A 169 -8.23 4.44 -7.44
CA LEU A 169 -9.27 3.49 -7.82
C LEU A 169 -9.46 2.44 -6.73
N GLN A 170 -10.68 2.26 -6.26
CA GLN A 170 -11.03 1.12 -5.41
C GLN A 170 -11.64 0.00 -6.25
N LEU A 171 -11.07 -1.20 -6.12
CA LEU A 171 -11.64 -2.45 -6.61
C LEU A 171 -12.02 -3.32 -5.41
N VAL A 172 -13.27 -3.78 -5.35
CA VAL A 172 -13.72 -4.77 -4.37
C VAL A 172 -13.98 -6.08 -5.10
N ASN A 173 -13.21 -7.11 -4.76
CA ASN A 173 -13.23 -8.41 -5.45
C ASN A 173 -13.09 -8.27 -6.98
N GLY A 174 -12.25 -7.34 -7.42
CA GLY A 174 -11.98 -7.06 -8.85
C GLY A 174 -12.98 -6.11 -9.52
N THR A 175 -14.07 -5.75 -8.85
CA THR A 175 -15.08 -4.83 -9.38
C THR A 175 -14.81 -3.41 -8.90
N PRO A 176 -14.75 -2.39 -9.78
CA PRO A 176 -14.70 -0.99 -9.37
C PRO A 176 -15.87 -0.64 -8.45
N VAL A 177 -15.57 -0.09 -7.28
CA VAL A 177 -16.58 0.40 -6.34
C VAL A 177 -16.38 1.90 -6.14
N PRO A 178 -17.44 2.72 -6.28
CA PRO A 178 -17.36 4.13 -5.95
C PRO A 178 -16.86 4.32 -4.52
N MET A 179 -15.99 5.31 -4.31
CA MET A 179 -15.56 5.62 -2.96
C MET A 179 -16.79 6.00 -2.12
N ALA A 180 -16.79 5.57 -0.85
CA ALA A 180 -17.76 6.04 0.13
C ALA A 180 -17.51 7.53 0.39
N THR A 181 -18.00 8.41 -0.48
CA THR A 181 -17.91 9.85 -0.28
C THR A 181 -18.83 10.22 0.87
N THR A 182 -18.29 10.91 1.87
CA THR A 182 -19.14 11.82 2.64
C THR A 182 -19.59 12.87 1.62
N MET A 183 -20.91 13.00 1.43
CA MET A 183 -21.51 13.82 0.38
C MET A 183 -20.77 15.16 0.20
N ALA A 184 -20.05 15.27 -0.91
CA ALA A 184 -19.78 16.54 -1.57
C ALA A 184 -20.24 16.32 -3.00
N ASP A 185 -21.53 16.56 -3.20
CA ASP A 185 -22.16 16.66 -4.50
C ASP A 185 -21.44 17.79 -5.27
N GLY A 186 -20.56 17.40 -6.18
CA GLY A 186 -19.75 18.27 -7.01
C GLY A 186 -19.47 17.54 -8.32
N PRO A 187 -19.67 18.18 -9.49
CA PRO A 187 -19.77 17.46 -10.75
C PRO A 187 -18.49 16.69 -11.06
N GLU A 188 -18.66 15.41 -11.41
CA GLU A 188 -17.63 14.53 -11.97
C GLU A 188 -16.87 15.27 -13.07
N ARG A 189 -15.60 15.61 -12.83
CA ARG A 189 -14.73 16.14 -13.86
C ARG A 189 -13.99 14.99 -14.50
N GLY A 190 -14.63 14.40 -15.51
CA GLY A 190 -13.92 13.85 -16.65
C GLY A 190 -13.22 15.00 -17.38
N ILE A 191 -11.95 15.26 -17.11
CA ILE A 191 -11.20 16.30 -17.82
C ILE A 191 -10.76 15.68 -19.23
N THR A 192 -11.38 16.00 -20.38
CA THR A 192 -11.05 15.44 -21.74
C THR A 192 -10.31 16.44 -22.65
N VAL A 193 -9.09 16.13 -23.16
CA VAL A 193 -8.35 17.05 -24.05
C VAL A 193 -8.81 17.01 -25.49
N CYS A 194 -9.14 18.18 -26.01
CA CYS A 194 -9.60 18.45 -27.37
C CYS A 194 -8.46 18.75 -28.35
N GLY A 195 -8.67 18.43 -29.63
CA GLY A 195 -7.94 19.03 -30.77
C GLY A 195 -8.79 20.10 -31.46
N THR A 196 -8.21 21.25 -31.72
CA THR A 196 -8.76 22.32 -32.59
C THR A 196 -7.87 22.43 -33.83
N GLY A 197 -8.42 22.90 -34.95
CA GLY A 197 -7.79 22.81 -36.28
C GLY A 197 -6.41 23.47 -36.47
N PRO A 198 -5.89 23.52 -37.71
CA PRO A 198 -4.52 23.97 -38.00
C PRO A 198 -4.23 25.37 -37.41
N GLY A 199 -3.29 25.45 -36.47
CA GLY A 199 -2.76 26.72 -35.92
C GLY A 199 -3.07 27.05 -34.45
N GLN A 200 -3.63 26.14 -33.64
CA GLN A 200 -3.90 26.40 -32.20
C GLN A 200 -2.93 25.67 -31.23
N THR A 201 -2.75 26.20 -30.02
CA THR A 201 -1.92 25.61 -28.93
C THR A 201 -2.72 24.60 -28.11
N GLN A 202 -2.17 23.40 -27.91
CA GLN A 202 -2.77 22.29 -27.16
C GLN A 202 -2.84 22.58 -25.64
N PHE A 203 -3.90 22.12 -24.96
CA PHE A 203 -4.02 22.15 -23.48
C PHE A 203 -4.59 20.85 -22.91
N VAL A 204 -4.15 20.43 -21.71
CA VAL A 204 -4.55 19.15 -21.10
C VAL A 204 -5.76 19.27 -20.17
N VAL A 205 -6.57 18.22 -20.17
CA VAL A 205 -7.82 18.01 -19.50
C VAL A 205 -7.70 16.48 -19.20
N ASP A 206 -7.50 16.02 -17.96
CA ASP A 206 -7.44 14.61 -17.41
C ASP A 206 -8.76 13.92 -16.81
N ALA A 207 -9.44 13.01 -17.54
CA ALA A 207 -10.80 12.51 -17.27
C ALA A 207 -10.79 11.03 -16.94
N GLN A 208 -11.58 10.63 -15.93
CA GLN A 208 -11.97 9.23 -15.80
C GLN A 208 -13.50 9.09 -15.94
N LEU A 209 -13.92 8.23 -16.87
CA LEU A 209 -15.31 7.88 -17.16
C LEU A 209 -15.35 6.36 -17.42
N VAL A 210 -16.19 5.62 -16.69
CA VAL A 210 -16.47 4.20 -16.97
C VAL A 210 -17.94 4.11 -17.38
N SER A 211 -18.20 3.80 -18.65
CA SER A 211 -19.54 3.61 -19.21
C SER A 211 -19.86 2.12 -19.28
N ASP A 212 -21.06 1.72 -18.83
CA ASP A 212 -21.62 0.37 -18.98
C ASP A 212 -22.32 0.15 -20.34
N TYR A 213 -22.37 1.17 -21.18
CA TYR A 213 -23.01 1.13 -22.49
C TYR A 213 -22.04 0.75 -23.61
N ASN A 214 -22.39 -0.29 -24.38
CA ASN A 214 -21.77 -0.64 -25.66
C ASN A 214 -21.92 0.50 -26.69
N GLY A 215 -20.98 1.45 -26.71
CA GLY A 215 -20.63 2.15 -27.95
C GLY A 215 -21.09 3.60 -28.17
N PHE A 216 -21.37 4.41 -27.15
CA PHE A 216 -21.37 5.88 -27.33
C PHE A 216 -20.74 6.61 -26.14
N GLY A 217 -19.48 7.02 -26.29
CA GLY A 217 -18.72 7.81 -25.31
C GLY A 217 -17.85 8.87 -26.00
N VAL A 218 -18.27 10.14 -25.84
CA VAL A 218 -17.57 11.43 -26.05
C VAL A 218 -16.93 11.71 -27.43
N SER A 219 -17.40 12.78 -28.10
CA SER A 219 -16.75 13.43 -29.25
C SER A 219 -16.45 14.89 -28.93
N CYS A 220 -15.17 15.28 -29.04
CA CYS A 220 -14.76 16.68 -28.98
C CYS A 220 -14.70 17.23 -30.41
N LYS A 221 -15.54 18.24 -30.73
CA LYS A 221 -15.41 19.01 -31.98
C LYS A 221 -14.82 20.38 -31.67
N GLY A 222 -13.57 20.59 -32.05
CA GLY A 222 -13.04 21.93 -32.31
C GLY A 222 -13.62 22.46 -33.62
N VAL A 223 -13.90 23.77 -33.69
CA VAL A 223 -14.18 24.47 -34.95
C VAL A 223 -12.91 24.61 -35.78
#